data_AF-A0A0G0NH25-F1
#
_entry.id   AF-A0A0G0NH25-F1
#
_cell.length_a   1.000
_cell.length_b   1.000
_cell.length_c   1.000
_cell.angle_alpha   90.00
_cell.angle_beta   90.00
_cell.angle_gamma   90.00
#
_symmetry.space_group_name_H-M   'P 1'
#
loop_
_entity.id
_entity.type
_entity.pdbx_description
1 polymer ?
#
loop_
_entity_poly.entity_id
_entity_poly.type
_entity_poly.pdbx_seq_one_letter_code
_entity_poly.pdbx_strand_id
1 'polypeptide(L)' 'MLSRQAIDEYKAIYKKEYGKDITDAEAEEQGMKLLRLFKIIYRPIPKGWPKEYGKKLKEASK' A
#
# COMPACT_ATOMS: atom_id res chain seq x y z
N MET A 1 -14.44 4.93 -6.52
CA MET A 1 -13.57 5.91 -7.18
C MET A 1 -12.57 6.45 -6.19
N LEU A 2 -11.40 6.87 -6.66
CA LEU A 2 -10.41 7.57 -5.83
C LEU A 2 -10.81 9.04 -5.64
N SER A 3 -10.31 9.67 -4.58
CA SER A 3 -10.48 11.12 -4.40
C SER A 3 -9.66 11.87 -5.46
N ARG A 4 -10.07 13.11 -5.76
CA ARG A 4 -9.33 13.95 -6.71
C ARG A 4 -7.87 14.14 -6.29
N GLN A 5 -7.66 14.42 -5.00
CA GLN A 5 -6.32 14.55 -4.43
C GLN A 5 -5.48 13.29 -4.62
N ALA A 6 -6.04 12.10 -4.38
CA ALA A 6 -5.30 10.85 -4.56
C ALA A 6 -4.90 10.61 -6.04
N ILE A 7 -5.76 11.01 -6.99
CA ILE A 7 -5.44 10.95 -8.42
C ILE A 7 -4.28 11.90 -8.76
N ASP A 8 -4.33 13.14 -8.26
CA ASP A 8 -3.28 14.13 -8.54
C ASP A 8 -1.94 13.75 -7.90
N GLU A 9 -1.95 13.23 -6.67
CA GLU A 9 -0.75 12.70 -6.00
C GLU A 9 -0.18 11.49 -6.74
N TYR A 10 -1.04 10.56 -7.19
CA TYR A 10 -0.60 9.37 -7.92
C TYR A 10 0.13 9.75 -9.21
N LYS A 11 -0.43 10.68 -10.00
CA LYS A 11 0.20 11.19 -11.23
C LYS A 11 1.54 11.87 -10.94
N ALA A 12 1.62 12.67 -9.88
CA ALA A 12 2.87 13.35 -9.50
C ALA A 12 3.98 12.34 -9.17
N ILE A 13 3.65 11.29 -8.42
CA ILE A 13 4.57 10.18 -8.11
C ILE A 13 4.94 9.45 -9.40
N TYR A 14 3.97 9.08 -10.23
CA TYR A 14 4.22 8.35 -11.48
C TYR A 14 5.16 9.13 -12.41
N LYS A 15 4.95 10.44 -12.55
CA LYS A 15 5.84 11.31 -13.33
C LYS A 15 7.24 11.37 -12.74
N LYS A 16 7.36 11.49 -11.42
CA LYS A 16 8.66 11.52 -10.74
C LYS A 16 9.45 10.22 -10.95
N GLU A 17 8.78 9.06 -10.84
CA GLU A 17 9.44 7.75 -10.91
C GLU A 17 9.70 7.29 -12.35
N TYR A 18 8.80 7.61 -13.29
CA TYR A 18 8.87 7.08 -14.66
C TYR A 18 9.08 8.13 -15.75
N GLY A 19 9.07 9.42 -15.41
CA GLY A 19 9.23 10.52 -16.35
C GLY A 19 8.06 10.69 -17.34
N LYS A 20 6.91 10.07 -17.07
CA LYS A 20 5.74 10.02 -17.97
C LYS A 20 4.52 10.63 -17.32
N ASP A 21 3.77 11.40 -18.08
CA ASP A 21 2.43 11.85 -17.68
C ASP A 21 1.39 10.77 -18.01
N ILE A 22 0.39 10.62 -17.15
CA ILE A 22 -0.74 9.70 -17.34
C ILE A 22 -2.06 10.45 -17.12
N THR A 23 -3.12 9.95 -17.72
CA THR A 23 -4.47 10.48 -17.58
C THR A 23 -5.07 10.16 -16.21
N ASP A 24 -6.13 10.89 -15.85
CA ASP A 24 -6.87 10.62 -14.62
C ASP A 24 -7.48 9.20 -14.61
N ALA A 25 -7.93 8.71 -15.77
CA ALA A 25 -8.48 7.37 -15.92
C ALA A 25 -7.42 6.28 -15.69
N GLU A 26 -6.21 6.46 -16.24
CA GLU A 26 -5.09 5.54 -16.02
C GLU A 26 -4.65 5.55 -14.55
N ALA A 27 -4.53 6.74 -13.94
CA ALA A 27 -4.20 6.87 -12.52
C ALA A 27 -5.25 6.20 -11.62
N GLU A 28 -6.54 6.38 -11.92
CA GLU A 28 -7.62 5.73 -11.18
C GLU A 28 -7.59 4.20 -11.33
N GLU A 29 -7.41 3.69 -12.55
CA GLU A 29 -7.36 2.24 -12.79
C GLU A 29 -6.18 1.60 -12.04
N GLN A 30 -4.99 2.19 -12.16
CA GLN A 30 -3.77 1.68 -11.52
C GLN A 30 -3.84 1.79 -9.99
N GLY A 31 -4.30 2.91 -9.45
CA GLY A 31 -4.49 3.10 -8.01
C GLY A 31 -5.50 2.11 -7.43
N MET A 32 -6.62 1.86 -8.11
CA MET A 32 -7.61 0.85 -7.69
C MET A 32 -7.06 -0.58 -7.77
N LYS A 33 -6.21 -0.90 -8.76
CA LYS A 33 -5.48 -2.19 -8.84
C LYS A 33 -4.55 -2.37 -7.64
N LEU A 34 -3.79 -1.33 -7.28
CA LEU A 34 -2.90 -1.35 -6.11
C LEU A 34 -3.68 -1.59 -4.81
N LEU A 35 -4.77 -0.85 -4.58
CA LEU A 35 -5.59 -1.04 -3.37
C LEU A 35 -6.20 -2.43 -3.28
N ARG A 36 -6.63 -3.02 -4.40
CA ARG A 36 -7.12 -4.41 -4.45
C ARG A 36 -6.03 -5.40 -4.07
N LEU A 37 -4.82 -5.24 -4.62
CA LEU A 37 -3.68 -6.06 -4.23
C LEU A 37 -3.39 -5.91 -2.73
N PHE A 38 -3.32 -4.67 -2.24
CA PHE A 38 -3.04 -4.37 -0.85
C PHE A 38 -4.05 -5.02 0.09
N LYS A 39 -5.34 -4.98 -0.24
CA LYS A 39 -6.41 -5.64 0.51
C LYS A 39 -6.25 -7.17 0.58
N ILE A 40 -5.67 -7.79 -0.44
CA ILE A 40 -5.43 -9.25 -0.48
C ILE A 40 -4.20 -9.61 0.38
N ILE A 41 -3.12 -8.84 0.26
CA ILE A 41 -1.85 -9.14 0.96
C ILE A 41 -1.89 -8.70 2.42
N TYR A 42 -2.60 -7.62 2.73
CA TYR A 42 -2.72 -7.07 4.08
C TYR A 42 -3.79 -7.85 4.83
N ARG A 43 -3.42 -9.06 5.28
CA ARG A 43 -4.24 -9.82 6.22
C ARG A 43 -4.29 -9.08 7.55
N PRO A 44 -5.46 -8.97 8.21
CA PRO A 44 -5.52 -8.43 9.56
C PRO A 44 -4.60 -9.27 10.45
N ILE A 45 -3.67 -8.62 11.14
CA ILE A 45 -2.84 -9.26 12.16
C ILE A 45 -3.82 -9.88 13.17
N PRO A 46 -3.84 -11.22 13.34
CA PRO A 46 -4.68 -11.86 14.33
C PRO A 46 -4.47 -11.21 15.69
N LYS A 47 -5.58 -10.89 16.40
CA LYS A 47 -5.56 -10.29 17.73
C LYS A 47 -4.82 -11.24 18.71
N GLY A 48 -3.50 -11.13 18.78
CA GLY A 48 -2.64 -12.03 19.55
C GLY A 48 -1.19 -12.08 19.03
N TRP A 49 -1.00 -11.91 17.73
CA TRP A 49 0.33 -11.97 17.07
C TRP A 49 1.36 -10.97 17.64
N PRO A 50 1.01 -9.72 18.04
CA PRO A 50 2.01 -8.78 18.57
C PRO A 50 2.66 -9.27 19.87
N LYS A 51 1.90 -9.98 20.72
CA LYS A 51 2.41 -10.50 22.01
C LYS A 51 3.31 -11.71 21.82
N GLU A 52 2.96 -12.62 20.91
CA GLU A 52 3.78 -13.81 20.62
C GLU A 52 5.09 -13.44 19.90
N TYR A 53 5.05 -12.51 18.94
CA TYR A 53 6.24 -12.12 18.20
C TYR A 53 7.24 -11.36 19.07
N GLY A 54 6.74 -10.44 19.92
CA GLY A 54 7.59 -9.74 20.90
C GLY A 54 8.23 -10.67 21.94
N LYS A 55 7.59 -11.79 22.26
CA LYS A 55 8.15 -12.82 23.16
C LYS A 55 9.25 -13.64 22.46
N LYS A 56 8.99 -14.11 21.23
CA LYS A 56 9.96 -14.88 20.43
C LYS A 56 11.25 -14.11 20.13
N LEU A 57 11.16 -12.81 19.85
CA LEU A 57 12.36 -11.98 19.62
C LEU A 57 13.24 -11.82 20.87
N LYS A 58 12.63 -11.72 22.05
CA LYS A 58 13.37 -11.64 23.32
C LYS A 58 14.03 -12.96 23.70
N GLU A 59 13.40 -14.08 23.38
CA GLU A 59 13.95 -15.42 23.60
C GLU A 59 15.08 -15.74 22.63
N ALA A 60 15.01 -15.28 21.37
CA ALA A 60 16.07 -15.46 20.36
C ALA A 60 17.29 -14.54 20.55
N SER A 61 17.18 -13.51 21.39
CA SER A 61 18.28 -12.56 21.69
C SER A 61 19.00 -12.86 23.00
N LYS A 62 18.77 -14.04 23.59
CA LYS A 62 19.36 -14.51 24.85
C LYS A 62 20.20 -15.76 24.58
#